data_AF-A0A817MY38-F1
#
_entry.id   AF-A0A817MY38-F1
#
_cell.length_a   1.000
_cell.length_b   1.000
_cell.length_c   1.000
_cell.angle_alpha   90.00
_cell.angle_beta   90.00
_cell.angle_gamma   90.00
#
_symmetry.space_group_name_H-M   'P 1'
#
loop_
_entity.id
_entity.type
_entity.pdbx_description
1 polymer ?
#
loop_
_entity_poly.entity_id
_entity_poly.type
_entity_poly.pdbx_seq_one_letter_code
_entity_poly.pdbx_strand_id
1 'polypeptide(L)'
;MIKHLRFYQIPWSHYCDKVRWALDLKEIPYDTINYNPYGKTKGLERAPKTIRKLMPILEDPNNNDNPFRCDSTPILLYLNTQYPQSSLSLFPSSSEQCQQVFDTCLRLDSELGLYTRRIAYVQILKEKSSLMSILLGEKYSWAHNPDDIRSRLFSPFIACFMIARYRLHRIREEQLRERTEQILLDIGERLRTHDYLVGEQFSAVDLTFCSLIKPLQHVPCFFDDNRFRIIFDYHERIRQKYDPKYPNIDNFIEKIIDKHRLQIKTNEKSLITRLKIFIHRINFIQRIFFAFMTMIVKTVYGPTTDNEEVPQFNVLSSQDNQEKAAVNDQRRITFKSIWSMIKFFVKYYCHLLFTIPNQAAYLNRKR
;
A
#
# COMPACT_ATOMS: atom_id res chain seq x y z
N MET A 1 19.48 9.27 -29.56
CA MET A 1 18.29 9.62 -28.75
C MET A 1 18.40 8.91 -27.42
N ILE A 2 18.26 9.63 -26.30
CA ILE A 2 18.11 9.01 -24.97
C ILE A 2 16.81 8.22 -24.99
N LYS A 3 16.86 6.95 -24.64
CA LYS A 3 15.67 6.10 -24.57
C LYS A 3 14.91 6.44 -23.29
N HIS A 4 13.59 6.44 -23.35
CA HIS A 4 12.74 6.64 -22.18
C HIS A 4 13.06 5.60 -21.10
N LEU A 5 13.06 6.02 -19.84
CA LEU A 5 13.09 5.09 -18.72
C LEU A 5 11.79 4.28 -18.70
N ARG A 6 11.82 3.06 -18.18
CA ARG A 6 10.60 2.26 -17.96
C ARG A 6 10.35 2.12 -16.47
N PHE A 7 9.24 2.68 -16.02
CA PHE A 7 8.85 2.69 -14.62
C PHE A 7 7.73 1.69 -14.36
N TYR A 8 8.08 0.58 -13.71
CA TYR A 8 7.14 -0.46 -13.31
C TYR A 8 6.57 -0.09 -11.94
N GLN A 9 5.24 0.02 -11.87
CA GLN A 9 4.56 0.56 -10.70
C GLN A 9 3.26 -0.15 -10.35
N ILE A 10 2.83 0.05 -9.11
CA ILE A 10 1.45 -0.12 -8.67
C ILE A 10 0.89 1.29 -8.49
N PRO A 11 -0.13 1.73 -9.25
CA PRO A 11 -0.57 3.13 -9.28
C PRO A 11 -0.84 3.76 -7.92
N TRP A 12 -1.50 3.02 -7.02
CA TRP A 12 -1.91 3.48 -5.70
C TRP A 12 -0.85 3.24 -4.61
N SER A 13 0.33 2.70 -4.94
CA SER A 13 1.40 2.49 -3.98
C SER A 13 2.11 3.79 -3.65
N HIS A 14 2.17 4.13 -2.37
CA HIS A 14 2.92 5.26 -1.83
C HIS A 14 4.44 5.17 -2.06
N TYR A 15 5.01 3.97 -2.19
CA TYR A 15 6.41 3.81 -2.62
C TYR A 15 6.61 4.10 -4.11
N CYS A 16 5.62 3.78 -4.95
CA CYS A 16 5.65 4.14 -6.36
C CYS A 16 5.42 5.64 -6.57
N ASP A 17 4.57 6.24 -5.73
CA ASP A 17 4.34 7.69 -5.71
C ASP A 17 5.64 8.48 -5.49
N LYS A 18 6.47 8.03 -4.55
CA LYS A 18 7.82 8.57 -4.30
C LYS A 18 8.69 8.60 -5.57
N VAL A 19 8.78 7.48 -6.29
CA VAL A 19 9.59 7.42 -7.53
C VAL A 19 8.97 8.24 -8.65
N ARG A 20 7.65 8.17 -8.82
CA ARG A 20 6.91 8.93 -9.83
C ARG A 20 7.12 10.43 -9.66
N TRP A 21 6.99 10.92 -8.43
CA TRP A 21 7.22 12.32 -8.09
C TRP A 21 8.66 12.74 -8.39
N ALA A 22 9.66 11.92 -8.04
CA ALA A 22 11.05 12.26 -8.36
C ALA A 22 11.34 12.27 -9.87
N LEU A 23 10.75 11.36 -10.64
CA LEU A 23 10.87 11.36 -12.11
C LEU A 23 10.24 12.63 -12.70
N ASP A 24 9.03 12.97 -12.25
CA ASP A 24 8.28 14.15 -12.72
C ASP A 24 9.01 15.45 -12.35
N LEU A 25 9.50 15.55 -11.11
CA LEU A 25 10.25 16.71 -10.61
C LEU A 25 11.58 16.93 -11.33
N LYS A 26 12.22 15.85 -11.77
CA LYS A 26 13.47 15.91 -12.53
C LYS A 26 13.24 16.02 -14.04
N GLU A 27 11.99 16.08 -14.49
CA GLU A 27 11.58 16.16 -15.89
C GLU A 27 12.18 15.04 -16.75
N ILE A 28 12.39 13.85 -16.15
CA ILE A 28 12.99 12.73 -16.85
C ILE A 28 11.90 12.02 -17.67
N PRO A 29 12.05 11.82 -18.98
CA PRO A 29 11.06 11.08 -19.78
C PRO A 29 11.00 9.60 -19.38
N TYR A 30 9.80 9.11 -19.06
CA TYR A 30 9.59 7.69 -18.72
C TYR A 30 8.25 7.16 -19.23
N ASP A 31 8.24 5.87 -19.55
CA ASP A 31 7.06 5.08 -19.84
C ASP A 31 6.59 4.37 -18.58
N THR A 32 5.31 4.51 -18.24
CA THR A 32 4.69 3.82 -17.10
C THR A 32 4.22 2.44 -17.49
N ILE A 33 4.56 1.43 -16.68
CA ILE A 33 4.09 0.05 -16.83
C ILE A 33 3.39 -0.37 -15.53
N ASN A 34 2.06 -0.51 -15.60
CA ASN A 34 1.25 -0.92 -14.45
C ASN A 34 1.41 -2.42 -14.19
N TYR A 35 2.10 -2.74 -13.11
CA TYR A 35 2.36 -4.11 -12.67
C TYR A 35 1.22 -4.63 -11.81
N ASN A 36 0.65 -5.78 -12.20
CA ASN A 36 -0.34 -6.48 -11.39
C ASN A 36 0.35 -7.48 -10.45
N PRO A 37 0.38 -7.23 -9.13
CA PRO A 37 1.07 -8.11 -8.18
C PRO A 37 0.43 -9.49 -8.01
N TYR A 38 -0.77 -9.70 -8.56
CA TYR A 38 -1.54 -10.96 -8.47
C TYR A 38 -1.70 -11.67 -9.82
N GLY A 39 -1.12 -11.13 -10.90
CA GLY A 39 -1.21 -11.67 -12.27
C GLY A 39 0.07 -12.38 -12.75
N LYS A 40 0.00 -12.98 -13.94
CA LYS A 40 1.21 -13.40 -14.66
C LYS A 40 1.99 -12.14 -15.06
N THR A 41 3.24 -12.07 -14.60
CA THR A 41 4.12 -10.91 -14.70
C THR A 41 4.55 -10.66 -16.15
N LYS A 42 3.79 -9.87 -16.90
CA LYS A 42 4.24 -9.37 -18.20
C LYS A 42 5.15 -8.15 -18.00
N GLY A 43 6.27 -8.09 -18.72
CA GLY A 43 7.16 -6.92 -18.79
C GLY A 43 8.46 -7.03 -17.99
N LEU A 44 8.55 -7.92 -17.00
CA LEU A 44 9.76 -8.16 -16.19
C LEU A 44 10.41 -9.52 -16.50
N GLU A 45 10.24 -10.04 -17.71
CA GLU A 45 10.88 -11.29 -18.17
C GLU A 45 12.38 -11.08 -18.38
N ARG A 46 12.79 -9.88 -18.79
CA ARG A 46 14.20 -9.50 -19.01
C ARG A 46 14.93 -9.09 -17.73
N ALA A 47 14.20 -8.87 -16.62
CA ALA A 47 14.81 -8.54 -15.35
C ALA A 47 15.63 -9.74 -14.83
N PRO A 48 16.87 -9.52 -14.34
CA PRO A 48 17.67 -10.56 -13.72
C PRO A 48 16.89 -11.34 -12.65
N LYS A 49 17.14 -12.65 -12.54
CA LYS A 49 16.49 -13.50 -11.53
C LYS A 49 16.82 -13.07 -10.09
N THR A 50 17.96 -12.40 -9.91
CA THR A 50 18.41 -11.82 -8.64
C THR A 50 17.56 -10.63 -8.20
N ILE A 51 16.85 -9.98 -9.12
CA ILE A 51 16.02 -8.83 -8.79
C ILE A 51 14.74 -9.26 -8.11
N ARG A 52 14.52 -8.67 -6.94
CA ARG A 52 13.26 -8.79 -6.23
C ARG A 52 12.15 -8.09 -7.01
N LYS A 53 11.16 -8.86 -7.46
CA LYS A 53 9.99 -8.35 -8.21
C LYS A 53 8.95 -7.69 -7.30
N LEU A 54 9.37 -6.72 -6.50
CA LEU A 54 8.51 -5.81 -5.76
C LEU A 54 8.60 -4.42 -6.37
N MET A 55 7.47 -3.73 -6.38
CA MET A 55 7.39 -2.38 -6.93
C MET A 55 7.77 -1.35 -5.86
N PRO A 56 8.40 -0.23 -6.25
CA PRO A 56 8.75 0.18 -7.61
C PRO A 56 9.97 -0.54 -8.22
N ILE A 57 9.99 -0.68 -9.54
CA ILE A 57 11.19 -1.03 -10.32
C ILE A 57 11.38 0.01 -11.42
N LEU A 58 12.61 0.48 -11.58
CA LEU A 58 13.01 1.35 -12.69
C LEU A 58 13.93 0.56 -13.62
N GLU A 59 13.67 0.62 -14.92
CA GLU A 59 14.57 0.13 -15.94
C GLU A 59 15.09 1.30 -16.77
N ASP A 60 16.40 1.49 -16.76
CA ASP A 60 17.13 2.46 -17.55
C ASP A 60 17.80 1.78 -18.74
N PRO A 61 17.21 1.85 -19.94
CA PRO A 61 17.79 1.27 -21.15
C PRO A 61 19.03 2.03 -21.66
N ASN A 62 19.44 3.12 -21.00
CA ASN A 62 20.68 3.85 -21.29
C ASN A 62 21.85 3.34 -20.44
N ASN A 63 21.59 2.51 -19.41
CA ASN A 63 22.62 1.86 -18.60
C ASN A 63 22.75 0.38 -18.99
N ASN A 64 23.73 0.05 -19.83
CA ASN A 64 23.84 -1.28 -20.43
C ASN A 64 24.28 -2.38 -19.45
N ASP A 65 25.12 -2.06 -18.45
CA ASP A 65 25.68 -3.06 -17.54
C ASP A 65 24.67 -3.50 -16.48
N ASN A 66 23.95 -2.53 -15.93
CA ASN A 66 22.91 -2.77 -14.94
C ASN A 66 21.72 -1.86 -15.23
N PRO A 67 20.77 -2.30 -16.08
CA PRO A 67 19.63 -1.47 -16.46
C PRO A 67 18.56 -1.38 -15.38
N PHE A 68 18.52 -2.26 -14.37
CA PHE A 68 17.40 -2.32 -13.43
C PHE A 68 17.76 -1.80 -12.03
N ARG A 69 16.87 -1.01 -11.44
CA ARG A 69 16.94 -0.53 -10.05
C ARG A 69 15.67 -0.88 -9.31
N CYS A 70 15.81 -1.27 -8.05
CA CYS A 70 14.72 -1.69 -7.18
C CYS A 70 14.69 -0.84 -5.92
N ASP A 71 13.55 -0.85 -5.25
CA ASP A 71 13.25 -0.08 -4.05
C ASP A 71 13.26 1.44 -4.26
N SER A 72 12.35 2.12 -3.58
CA SER A 72 12.12 3.55 -3.84
C SER A 72 13.32 4.42 -3.50
N THR A 73 13.99 4.21 -2.36
CA THR A 73 15.14 5.04 -1.94
C THR A 73 16.37 4.86 -2.84
N PRO A 74 16.84 3.63 -3.15
CA PRO A 74 17.94 3.44 -4.10
C PRO A 74 17.64 3.98 -5.49
N ILE A 75 16.38 3.88 -5.96
CA ILE A 75 15.97 4.51 -7.21
C ILE A 75 16.12 6.04 -7.15
N LEU A 76 15.73 6.70 -6.05
CA LEU A 76 15.91 8.16 -5.94
C LEU A 76 17.38 8.57 -6.01
N LEU A 77 18.27 7.85 -5.32
CA LEU A 77 19.71 8.12 -5.37
C LEU A 77 20.27 7.88 -6.78
N TYR A 78 19.82 6.82 -7.45
CA TYR A 78 20.18 6.55 -8.84
C TYR A 78 19.78 7.69 -9.77
N LEU A 79 18.53 8.18 -9.67
CA LEU A 79 18.06 9.30 -10.47
C LEU A 79 18.85 10.58 -10.18
N ASN A 80 19.20 10.83 -8.91
CA ASN A 80 20.01 11.99 -8.54
C ASN A 80 21.41 11.95 -9.14
N THR A 81 22.04 10.77 -9.17
CA THR A 81 23.42 10.59 -9.66
C THR A 81 23.52 10.54 -11.18
N GLN A 82 22.62 9.80 -11.85
CA GLN A 82 22.69 9.62 -13.31
C GLN A 82 22.03 10.75 -14.09
N TYR A 83 21.07 11.45 -13.50
CA TYR A 83 20.32 12.53 -14.15
C TYR A 83 20.41 13.84 -13.35
N PRO A 84 21.61 14.46 -13.26
CA PRO A 84 21.83 15.67 -12.47
C PRO A 84 21.28 16.95 -13.11
N GLN A 85 20.71 16.89 -14.33
CA GLN A 85 20.34 18.06 -15.13
C GLN A 85 19.20 18.92 -14.54
N SER A 86 18.42 18.39 -13.60
CA SER A 86 17.41 19.16 -12.89
C SER A 86 18.05 20.12 -11.89
N SER A 87 17.60 21.37 -11.85
CA SER A 87 18.07 22.42 -10.94
C SER A 87 17.82 22.10 -9.45
N LEU A 88 16.94 21.13 -9.16
CA LEU A 88 16.64 20.69 -7.80
C LEU A 88 17.31 19.35 -7.51
N SER A 89 18.37 19.37 -6.70
CA SER A 89 19.02 18.15 -6.19
C SER A 89 18.26 17.61 -5.00
N LEU A 90 17.86 16.33 -5.05
CA LEU A 90 17.17 15.66 -3.92
C LEU A 90 18.14 15.21 -2.84
N PHE A 91 19.42 15.08 -3.18
CA PHE A 91 20.49 14.72 -2.26
C PHE A 91 21.53 15.85 -2.21
N PRO A 92 21.92 16.34 -1.02
CA PRO A 92 22.96 17.35 -0.89
C PRO A 92 24.31 16.88 -1.46
N SER A 93 25.15 17.82 -1.90
CA SER A 93 26.48 17.50 -2.44
C SER A 93 27.47 17.02 -1.39
N SER A 94 27.29 17.39 -0.12
CA SER A 94 28.11 16.89 0.98
C SER A 94 27.84 15.40 1.20
N SER A 95 28.92 14.59 1.21
CA SER A 95 28.83 13.14 1.39
C SER A 95 28.11 12.75 2.69
N GLU A 96 28.40 13.46 3.79
CA GLU A 96 27.78 13.21 5.10
C GLU A 96 26.27 13.51 5.09
N GLN A 97 25.88 14.65 4.52
CA GLN A 97 24.47 15.03 4.43
C GLN A 97 23.71 14.14 3.44
N CYS A 98 24.34 13.74 2.34
CA CYS A 98 23.78 12.77 1.40
C CYS A 98 23.47 11.43 2.09
N GLN A 99 24.42 10.92 2.88
CA GLN A 99 24.25 9.70 3.66
C GLN A 99 23.12 9.85 4.69
N GLN A 100 23.06 10.97 5.41
CA GLN A 100 21.99 11.26 6.37
C GLN A 100 20.60 11.26 5.70
N VAL A 101 20.47 11.91 4.55
CA VAL A 101 19.23 11.94 3.76
C VAL A 101 18.84 10.52 3.32
N PHE A 102 19.80 9.75 2.82
CA PHE A 102 19.58 8.38 2.38
C PHE A 102 19.12 7.46 3.53
N ASP A 103 19.80 7.49 4.67
CA ASP A 103 19.47 6.66 5.83
C ASP A 103 18.12 7.05 6.44
N THR A 104 17.80 8.35 6.46
CA THR A 104 16.49 8.83 6.92
C THR A 104 15.38 8.34 5.99
N CYS A 105 15.59 8.36 4.68
CA CYS A 105 14.64 7.80 3.71
C CYS A 105 14.40 6.31 3.91
N LEU A 106 15.46 5.52 4.13
CA LEU A 106 15.35 4.08 4.41
C LEU A 106 14.62 3.79 5.72
N ARG A 107 14.86 4.59 6.75
CA ARG A 107 14.13 4.49 8.03
C ARG A 107 12.65 4.77 7.84
N LEU A 108 12.29 5.85 7.14
CA LEU A 108 10.90 6.18 6.84
C LEU A 108 10.22 5.08 6.00
N ASP A 109 10.91 4.55 4.98
CA ASP A 109 10.39 3.47 4.13
C ASP A 109 10.08 2.19 4.96
N SER A 110 10.94 1.84 5.92
CA SER A 110 10.84 0.61 6.72
C SER A 110 9.99 0.74 7.99
N GLU A 111 9.80 1.96 8.51
CA GLU A 111 8.93 2.24 9.65
C GLU A 111 7.60 2.80 9.13
N LEU A 112 7.55 4.12 8.91
CA LEU A 112 6.35 4.86 8.58
C LEU A 112 5.60 4.25 7.39
N GLY A 113 6.29 3.98 6.27
CA GLY A 113 5.67 3.43 5.07
C GLY A 113 4.96 2.07 5.29
N LEU A 114 5.48 1.23 6.19
CA LEU A 114 4.84 -0.03 6.53
C LEU A 114 3.68 0.15 7.48
N TYR A 115 3.79 1.08 8.41
CA TYR A 115 2.76 1.34 9.41
C TYR A 115 1.54 1.98 8.75
N THR A 116 1.73 3.06 7.99
CA THR A 116 0.65 3.82 7.37
C THR A 116 -0.19 2.96 6.44
N ARG A 117 0.45 2.15 5.58
CA ARG A 117 -0.27 1.22 4.68
C ARG A 117 -1.14 0.22 5.45
N ARG A 118 -0.61 -0.38 6.52
CA ARG A 118 -1.34 -1.39 7.31
C ARG A 118 -2.54 -0.78 8.03
N ILE A 119 -2.34 0.39 8.64
CA ILE A 119 -3.39 1.16 9.32
C ILE A 119 -4.48 1.53 8.30
N ALA A 120 -4.10 2.09 7.15
CA ALA A 120 -5.02 2.46 6.09
C ALA A 120 -5.83 1.26 5.57
N TYR A 121 -5.20 0.10 5.34
CA TYR A 121 -5.94 -1.09 4.92
C TYR A 121 -6.95 -1.57 5.95
N VAL A 122 -6.63 -1.54 7.25
CA VAL A 122 -7.62 -1.89 8.28
C VAL A 122 -8.80 -0.93 8.24
N GLN A 123 -8.56 0.37 8.06
CA GLN A 123 -9.63 1.35 7.93
C GLN A 123 -10.48 1.11 6.67
N ILE A 124 -9.85 0.91 5.51
CA ILE A 124 -10.56 0.66 4.25
C ILE A 124 -11.36 -0.65 4.31
N LEU A 125 -10.78 -1.73 4.86
CA LEU A 125 -11.48 -3.00 5.02
C LEU A 125 -12.70 -2.87 5.96
N LYS A 126 -12.61 -2.00 6.97
CA LYS A 126 -13.72 -1.72 7.89
C LYS A 126 -14.82 -0.88 7.23
N GLU A 127 -14.46 0.18 6.50
CA GLU A 127 -15.42 1.11 5.91
C GLU A 127 -16.02 0.59 4.60
N LYS A 128 -15.18 0.20 3.65
CA LYS A 128 -15.60 -0.17 2.28
C LYS A 128 -14.68 -1.25 1.72
N SER A 129 -14.81 -2.47 2.21
CA SER A 129 -13.99 -3.61 1.76
C SER A 129 -14.05 -3.86 0.25
N SER A 130 -15.15 -3.47 -0.42
CA SER A 130 -15.29 -3.59 -1.88
C SER A 130 -14.30 -2.75 -2.69
N LEU A 131 -13.60 -1.79 -2.06
CA LEU A 131 -12.48 -1.08 -2.68
C LEU A 131 -11.28 -1.99 -2.96
N MET A 132 -11.15 -3.12 -2.27
CA MET A 132 -10.02 -4.03 -2.48
C MET A 132 -9.98 -4.60 -3.90
N SER A 133 -11.08 -4.56 -4.65
CA SER A 133 -11.08 -4.96 -6.07
C SER A 133 -10.07 -4.16 -6.90
N ILE A 134 -9.74 -2.91 -6.55
CA ILE A 134 -8.75 -2.11 -7.29
C ILE A 134 -7.39 -2.80 -7.40
N LEU A 135 -7.08 -3.71 -6.47
CA LEU A 135 -5.86 -4.51 -6.46
C LEU A 135 -5.78 -5.50 -7.63
N LEU A 136 -6.89 -5.78 -8.31
CA LEU A 136 -6.92 -6.59 -9.54
C LEU A 136 -6.40 -5.83 -10.77
N GLY A 137 -6.22 -4.51 -10.65
CA GLY A 137 -5.66 -3.63 -11.67
C GLY A 137 -6.56 -3.42 -12.88
N GLU A 138 -6.01 -2.71 -13.87
CA GLU A 138 -6.73 -2.23 -15.06
C GLU A 138 -7.25 -3.32 -15.99
N LYS A 139 -6.79 -4.57 -15.80
CA LYS A 139 -7.29 -5.73 -16.56
C LYS A 139 -8.81 -5.89 -16.42
N TYR A 140 -9.35 -5.47 -15.29
CA TYR A 140 -10.77 -5.59 -14.98
C TYR A 140 -11.35 -4.20 -14.74
N SER A 141 -11.96 -3.61 -15.78
CA SER A 141 -12.56 -2.26 -15.70
C SER A 141 -13.55 -2.11 -14.54
N TRP A 142 -14.31 -3.16 -14.25
CA TRP A 142 -15.25 -3.21 -13.12
C TRP A 142 -14.59 -3.13 -11.75
N ALA A 143 -13.32 -3.53 -11.64
CA ALA A 143 -12.59 -3.59 -10.39
C ALA A 143 -12.27 -2.21 -9.81
N HIS A 144 -12.34 -1.17 -10.65
CA HIS A 144 -12.25 0.22 -10.23
C HIS A 144 -13.59 0.73 -9.66
N ASN A 145 -14.73 0.11 -10.00
CA ASN A 145 -16.03 0.49 -9.45
C ASN A 145 -16.36 -0.36 -8.21
N PRO A 146 -16.27 0.18 -6.98
CA PRO A 146 -16.51 -0.59 -5.77
C PRO A 146 -18.00 -0.88 -5.51
N ASP A 147 -18.92 -0.24 -6.24
CA ASP A 147 -20.36 -0.47 -6.13
C ASP A 147 -20.85 -1.59 -7.08
N ASP A 148 -20.01 -1.95 -8.07
CA ASP A 148 -20.22 -3.10 -8.96
C ASP A 148 -20.36 -4.39 -8.12
N ILE A 149 -21.29 -5.25 -8.53
CA ILE A 149 -21.57 -6.52 -7.84
C ILE A 149 -20.35 -7.45 -7.83
N ARG A 150 -19.53 -7.44 -8.89
CA ARG A 150 -18.30 -8.24 -9.00
C ARG A 150 -17.25 -7.76 -8.01
N SER A 151 -17.07 -6.44 -7.87
CA SER A 151 -16.18 -5.85 -6.87
C SER A 151 -16.56 -6.29 -5.46
N ARG A 152 -17.86 -6.28 -5.14
CA ARG A 152 -18.37 -6.78 -3.86
C ARG A 152 -18.15 -8.29 -3.65
N LEU A 153 -18.21 -9.09 -4.71
CA LEU A 153 -18.03 -10.54 -4.65
C LEU A 153 -16.55 -10.94 -4.49
N PHE A 154 -15.64 -10.31 -5.23
CA PHE A 154 -14.21 -10.68 -5.23
C PHE A 154 -13.42 -10.04 -4.08
N SER A 155 -13.82 -8.88 -3.60
CA SER A 155 -13.07 -8.14 -2.58
C SER A 155 -12.82 -8.89 -1.27
N PRO A 156 -13.74 -9.70 -0.73
CA PRO A 156 -13.46 -10.51 0.47
C PRO A 156 -12.29 -11.48 0.29
N PHE A 157 -12.13 -12.07 -0.89
CA PHE A 157 -10.99 -12.95 -1.18
C PHE A 157 -9.67 -12.17 -1.19
N ILE A 158 -9.67 -11.01 -1.84
CA ILE A 158 -8.53 -10.10 -1.87
C ILE A 158 -8.18 -9.63 -0.45
N ALA A 159 -9.20 -9.28 0.34
CA ALA A 159 -9.04 -8.91 1.74
C ALA A 159 -8.39 -10.03 2.56
N CYS A 160 -8.78 -11.31 2.38
CA CYS A 160 -8.12 -12.44 3.03
C CYS A 160 -6.61 -12.49 2.73
N PHE A 161 -6.23 -12.33 1.46
CA PHE A 161 -4.82 -12.23 1.08
C PHE A 161 -4.12 -11.05 1.73
N MET A 162 -4.76 -9.89 1.81
CA MET A 162 -4.20 -8.70 2.46
C MET A 162 -4.00 -8.87 3.95
N ILE A 163 -4.99 -9.44 4.65
CA ILE A 163 -4.90 -9.73 6.08
C ILE A 163 -3.76 -10.69 6.37
N ALA A 164 -3.58 -11.71 5.53
CA ALA A 164 -2.51 -12.69 5.66
C ALA A 164 -1.13 -12.08 5.37
N ARG A 165 -0.98 -11.47 4.19
CA ARG A 165 0.28 -10.93 3.68
C ARG A 165 0.82 -9.82 4.59
N TYR A 166 -0.04 -8.90 5.00
CA TYR A 166 0.34 -7.73 5.79
C TYR A 166 0.08 -7.85 7.29
N ARG A 167 -0.36 -9.02 7.76
CA ARG A 167 -0.70 -9.25 9.19
C ARG A 167 -1.59 -8.15 9.75
N LEU A 168 -2.66 -7.82 9.02
CA LEU A 168 -3.61 -6.77 9.44
C LEU A 168 -4.34 -7.13 10.74
N HIS A 169 -4.38 -8.42 11.07
CA HIS A 169 -4.95 -8.92 12.33
C HIS A 169 -4.05 -8.70 13.56
N ARG A 170 -2.80 -8.24 13.39
CA ARG A 170 -1.83 -8.03 14.49
C ARG A 170 -1.54 -6.55 14.80
N ILE A 171 -2.33 -5.63 14.25
CA ILE A 171 -2.04 -4.18 14.37
C ILE A 171 -1.94 -3.72 15.83
N ARG A 172 -2.87 -4.17 16.68
CA ARG A 172 -2.89 -3.87 18.12
C ARG A 172 -1.74 -4.51 18.88
N GLU A 173 -1.45 -5.78 18.61
CA GLU A 173 -0.36 -6.51 19.27
C GLU A 173 0.99 -5.85 19.00
N GLU A 174 1.19 -5.37 17.77
CA GLU A 174 2.42 -4.70 17.33
C GLU A 174 2.42 -3.19 17.64
N GLN A 175 1.40 -2.67 18.33
CA GLN A 175 1.28 -1.25 18.74
C GLN A 175 1.49 -0.25 17.61
N LEU A 176 1.00 -0.59 16.40
CA LEU A 176 1.27 0.22 15.21
C LEU A 176 0.67 1.62 15.30
N ARG A 177 -0.45 1.78 16.01
CA ARG A 177 -1.05 3.10 16.25
C ARG A 177 -0.06 3.98 17.00
N GLU A 178 0.40 3.52 18.16
CA GLU A 178 1.29 4.30 19.03
C GLU A 178 2.63 4.60 18.38
N ARG A 179 3.22 3.61 17.70
CA ARG A 179 4.48 3.80 16.97
C ARG A 179 4.35 4.83 15.85
N THR A 180 3.22 4.83 15.14
CA THR A 180 2.95 5.83 14.10
C THR A 180 2.75 7.20 14.72
N GLU A 181 1.95 7.31 15.79
CA GLU A 181 1.76 8.58 16.51
C GLU A 181 3.09 9.16 16.97
N GLN A 182 3.98 8.34 17.56
CA GLN A 182 5.28 8.79 18.04
C GLN A 182 6.12 9.38 16.91
N ILE A 183 6.25 8.67 15.77
CA ILE A 183 6.98 9.18 14.60
C ILE A 183 6.40 10.51 14.12
N LEU A 184 5.07 10.63 14.05
CA LEU A 184 4.42 11.85 13.59
C LEU A 184 4.58 13.01 14.58
N LEU A 185 4.57 12.75 15.88
CA LEU A 185 4.81 13.77 16.90
C LEU A 185 6.26 14.27 16.84
N ASP A 186 7.23 13.36 16.73
CA ASP A 186 8.66 13.72 16.62
C ASP A 186 8.91 14.59 15.38
N ILE A 187 8.31 14.21 14.24
CA ILE A 187 8.38 15.00 13.01
C ILE A 187 7.65 16.34 13.18
N GLY A 188 6.49 16.35 13.82
CA GLY A 188 5.72 17.57 14.08
C GLY A 188 6.52 18.58 14.89
N GLU A 189 7.29 18.12 15.87
CA GLU A 189 8.09 19.00 16.71
C GLU A 189 9.28 19.60 15.97
N ARG A 190 9.90 18.82 15.07
CA ARG A 190 10.88 19.36 14.14
C ARG A 190 10.28 20.46 13.26
N LEU A 191 9.11 20.22 12.69
CA LEU A 191 8.45 21.13 11.76
C LEU A 191 7.96 22.44 12.40
N ARG A 192 7.95 22.55 13.74
CA ARG A 192 7.69 23.82 14.42
C ARG A 192 8.82 24.84 14.26
N THR A 193 10.04 24.36 14.03
CA THR A 193 11.25 25.19 14.00
C THR A 193 12.02 25.11 12.68
N HIS A 194 11.69 24.15 11.82
CA HIS A 194 12.38 23.91 10.56
C HIS A 194 11.40 23.84 9.39
N ASP A 195 11.81 24.39 8.25
CA ASP A 195 11.04 24.31 7.01
C ASP A 195 11.10 22.94 6.32
N TYR A 196 12.13 22.12 6.62
CA TYR A 196 12.35 20.82 5.99
C TYR A 196 12.79 19.77 7.00
N LEU A 197 12.60 18.49 6.64
CA LEU A 197 12.84 17.36 7.53
C LEU A 197 14.31 17.03 7.74
N VAL A 198 15.18 17.40 6.81
CA VAL A 198 16.65 17.31 6.96
C VAL A 198 17.27 18.50 6.25
N GLY A 199 18.21 19.18 6.92
CA GLY A 199 18.85 20.39 6.40
C GLY A 199 17.89 21.58 6.27
N GLU A 200 18.26 22.53 5.41
CA GLU A 200 17.57 23.81 5.20
C GLU A 200 16.85 23.89 3.84
N GLN A 201 16.86 22.82 3.07
CA GLN A 201 16.30 22.77 1.72
C GLN A 201 15.49 21.49 1.51
N PHE A 202 14.61 21.52 0.52
CA PHE A 202 13.85 20.34 0.11
C PHE A 202 14.78 19.22 -0.36
N SER A 203 14.54 18.01 0.15
CA SER A 203 15.35 16.83 -0.10
C SER A 203 14.50 15.59 -0.37
N ALA A 204 15.17 14.47 -0.67
CA ALA A 204 14.53 13.17 -0.77
C ALA A 204 13.74 12.77 0.50
N VAL A 205 14.10 13.31 1.68
CA VAL A 205 13.39 13.00 2.93
C VAL A 205 11.99 13.60 2.93
N ASP A 206 11.87 14.87 2.54
CA ASP A 206 10.59 15.60 2.45
C ASP A 206 9.66 14.92 1.45
N LEU A 207 10.20 14.59 0.27
CA LEU A 207 9.53 13.84 -0.78
C LEU A 207 9.05 12.46 -0.28
N THR A 208 9.94 11.73 0.40
CA THR A 208 9.65 10.41 0.97
C THR A 208 8.54 10.49 1.99
N PHE A 209 8.67 11.36 2.98
CA PHE A 209 7.68 11.54 4.03
C PHE A 209 6.30 11.87 3.44
N CYS A 210 6.24 12.86 2.55
CA CYS A 210 5.00 13.28 1.92
C CYS A 210 4.36 12.17 1.07
N SER A 211 5.15 11.27 0.48
CA SER A 211 4.62 10.10 -0.22
C SER A 211 4.06 9.06 0.77
N LEU A 212 4.78 8.81 1.87
CA LEU A 212 4.46 7.71 2.79
C LEU A 212 3.32 8.01 3.77
N ILE A 213 2.98 9.27 4.01
CA ILE A 213 1.84 9.63 4.88
C ILE A 213 0.48 9.61 4.16
N LYS A 214 0.43 9.61 2.82
CA LYS A 214 -0.83 9.60 2.06
C LYS A 214 -1.86 8.56 2.55
N PRO A 215 -1.46 7.31 2.87
CA PRO A 215 -2.42 6.33 3.39
C PRO A 215 -3.14 6.79 4.68
N LEU A 216 -2.53 7.63 5.51
CA LEU A 216 -3.14 8.15 6.74
C LEU A 216 -4.23 9.20 6.48
N GLN A 217 -4.26 9.85 5.31
CA GLN A 217 -5.37 10.75 4.94
C GLN A 217 -6.70 10.00 4.90
N HIS A 218 -6.66 8.68 4.68
CA HIS A 218 -7.83 7.81 4.76
C HIS A 218 -8.18 7.37 6.18
N VAL A 219 -7.47 7.80 7.22
CA VAL A 219 -7.63 7.31 8.59
C VAL A 219 -8.05 8.47 9.49
N PRO A 220 -9.35 8.62 9.81
CA PRO A 220 -9.88 9.80 10.51
C PRO A 220 -9.16 10.11 11.84
N CYS A 221 -8.79 9.08 12.61
CA CYS A 221 -8.09 9.29 13.87
C CYS A 221 -6.67 9.88 13.75
N PHE A 222 -6.11 9.93 12.54
CA PHE A 222 -4.88 10.67 12.24
C PHE A 222 -5.18 11.95 11.47
N PHE A 223 -5.99 11.87 10.40
CA PHE A 223 -6.23 13.01 9.51
C PHE A 223 -7.05 14.14 10.16
N ASP A 224 -8.03 13.79 10.99
CA ASP A 224 -8.91 14.77 11.65
C ASP A 224 -8.39 15.20 13.04
N ASP A 225 -7.27 14.63 13.51
CA ASP A 225 -6.70 14.93 14.81
C ASP A 225 -5.80 16.17 14.73
N ASN A 226 -6.17 17.22 15.47
CA ASN A 226 -5.46 18.49 15.51
C ASN A 226 -3.96 18.36 15.88
N ARG A 227 -3.57 17.33 16.62
CA ARG A 227 -2.16 17.08 16.97
C ARG A 227 -1.29 16.85 15.74
N PHE A 228 -1.86 16.31 14.67
CA PHE A 228 -1.17 16.00 13.42
C PHE A 228 -1.45 17.02 12.31
N ARG A 229 -2.17 18.10 12.60
CA ARG A 229 -2.50 19.11 11.58
C ARG A 229 -1.26 19.70 10.91
N ILE A 230 -0.23 20.03 11.70
CA ILE A 230 1.06 20.52 11.19
C ILE A 230 1.69 19.57 10.17
N ILE A 231 1.49 18.25 10.31
CA ILE A 231 2.01 17.25 9.39
C ILE A 231 1.33 17.33 8.02
N PHE A 232 0.00 17.39 8.01
CA PHE A 232 -0.77 17.42 6.78
C PHE A 232 -0.70 18.78 6.09
N ASP A 233 -0.63 19.87 6.85
CA ASP A 233 -0.35 21.22 6.32
C ASP A 233 1.04 21.27 5.69
N TYR A 234 2.05 20.66 6.33
CA TYR A 234 3.38 20.51 5.74
C TYR A 234 3.36 19.70 4.45
N HIS A 235 2.66 18.55 4.42
CA HIS A 235 2.50 17.76 3.19
C HIS A 235 1.89 18.57 2.06
N GLU A 236 0.81 19.31 2.35
CA GLU A 236 0.14 20.15 1.38
C GLU A 236 1.09 21.20 0.81
N ARG A 237 1.79 21.93 1.68
CA ARG A 237 2.77 22.96 1.30
C ARG A 237 3.88 22.39 0.42
N ILE A 238 4.45 21.25 0.80
CA ILE A 238 5.55 20.63 0.04
C ILE A 238 5.05 20.15 -1.33
N ARG A 239 3.88 19.51 -1.40
CA ARG A 239 3.30 19.08 -2.68
C ARG A 239 3.01 20.25 -3.60
N GLN A 240 2.35 21.30 -3.10
CA GLN A 240 2.07 22.50 -3.88
C GLN A 240 3.34 23.16 -4.43
N LYS A 241 4.44 23.14 -3.67
CA LYS A 241 5.69 23.79 -4.05
C LYS A 241 6.58 22.94 -4.97
N TYR A 242 6.58 21.62 -4.80
CA TYR A 242 7.59 20.73 -5.40
C TYR A 242 7.02 19.58 -6.23
N ASP A 243 5.71 19.42 -6.34
CA ASP A 243 5.10 18.37 -7.17
C ASP A 243 4.46 19.00 -8.42
N PRO A 244 5.09 18.85 -9.61
CA PRO A 244 4.60 19.46 -10.85
C PRO A 244 3.20 19.01 -11.25
N LYS A 245 2.71 17.88 -10.72
CA LYS A 245 1.39 17.34 -11.03
C LYS A 245 0.34 17.67 -9.98
N TYR A 246 0.69 18.38 -8.91
CA TYR A 246 -0.25 18.73 -7.85
C TYR A 246 -1.07 19.99 -8.19
N PRO A 247 -2.39 20.05 -7.89
CA PRO A 247 -3.24 19.03 -7.24
C PRO A 247 -3.83 18.01 -8.23
N ASN A 248 -3.48 18.07 -9.51
CA ASN A 248 -4.03 17.25 -10.61
C ASN A 248 -3.59 15.76 -10.58
N ILE A 249 -3.15 15.26 -9.43
CA ILE A 249 -2.93 13.83 -9.23
C ILE A 249 -4.31 13.17 -9.16
N ASP A 250 -4.53 12.18 -10.01
CA ASP A 250 -5.82 11.50 -10.08
C ASP A 250 -6.04 10.62 -8.83
N ASN A 251 -6.49 11.24 -7.74
CA ASN A 251 -6.71 10.63 -6.43
C ASN A 251 -8.04 9.84 -6.41
N PHE A 252 -8.16 8.88 -7.31
CA PHE A 252 -9.34 8.05 -7.51
C PHE A 252 -9.88 7.43 -6.21
N ILE A 253 -8.97 6.92 -5.36
CA ILE A 253 -9.31 6.30 -4.08
C ILE A 253 -9.89 7.31 -3.09
N GLU A 254 -9.30 8.51 -2.98
CA GLU A 254 -9.80 9.57 -2.09
C GLU A 254 -11.23 9.95 -2.47
N LYS A 255 -11.46 10.25 -3.76
CA LYS A 255 -12.78 10.61 -4.30
C LYS A 255 -13.85 9.56 -3.94
N ILE A 256 -13.51 8.27 -4.01
CA ILE A 256 -14.43 7.19 -3.67
C ILE A 256 -14.70 7.11 -2.17
N ILE A 257 -13.65 7.18 -1.35
CA ILE A 257 -13.77 7.07 0.11
C ILE A 257 -14.59 8.25 0.65
N ASP A 258 -14.32 9.46 0.18
CA ASP A 258 -15.05 10.66 0.62
C ASP A 258 -16.52 10.62 0.21
N LYS A 259 -16.78 10.24 -1.05
CA LYS A 259 -18.16 10.00 -1.52
C LYS A 259 -18.88 8.97 -0.65
N HIS A 260 -18.22 7.88 -0.30
CA HIS A 260 -18.79 6.85 0.57
C HIS A 260 -19.07 7.36 1.99
N ARG A 261 -18.15 8.12 2.58
CA ARG A 261 -18.34 8.73 3.91
C ARG A 261 -19.49 9.73 3.93
N LEU A 262 -19.62 10.56 2.90
CA LEU A 262 -20.74 11.49 2.72
C LEU A 262 -22.07 10.74 2.58
N GLN A 263 -22.10 9.64 1.83
CA GLN A 263 -23.27 8.77 1.72
C GLN A 263 -23.65 8.12 3.06
N ILE A 264 -22.69 7.73 3.89
CA ILE A 264 -22.97 7.21 5.23
C ILE A 264 -23.58 8.30 6.12
N LYS A 265 -22.99 9.49 6.16
CA LYS A 265 -23.49 10.63 6.95
C LYS A 265 -24.91 11.04 6.55
N THR A 266 -25.25 10.96 5.26
CA THR A 266 -26.60 11.27 4.76
C THR A 266 -27.61 10.14 5.05
N ASN A 267 -27.19 8.87 4.92
CA ASN A 267 -28.03 7.70 5.21
C ASN A 267 -28.21 7.40 6.70
N GLU A 268 -27.46 8.05 7.60
CA GLU A 268 -27.59 7.92 9.05
C GLU A 268 -28.99 8.27 9.59
N LYS A 269 -29.81 8.94 8.79
CA LYS A 269 -31.18 9.31 9.13
C LYS A 269 -32.23 8.19 8.98
N SER A 270 -31.88 6.99 8.48
CA SER A 270 -32.82 5.86 8.36
C SER A 270 -32.35 4.59 9.06
N LEU A 271 -32.81 4.39 10.30
CA LEU A 271 -32.58 3.20 11.12
C LEU A 271 -33.14 1.90 10.49
N ILE A 272 -34.24 2.00 9.75
CA ILE A 272 -34.97 0.85 9.19
C ILE A 272 -34.23 0.25 7.98
N THR A 273 -33.54 1.09 7.20
CA THR A 273 -32.73 0.64 6.06
C THR A 273 -31.46 -0.09 6.53
N ARG A 274 -30.89 0.30 7.68
CA ARG A 274 -29.69 -0.32 8.28
C ARG A 274 -29.92 -1.76 8.72
N LEU A 275 -31.03 -2.05 9.39
CA LEU A 275 -31.34 -3.40 9.88
C LEU A 275 -31.60 -4.39 8.73
N LYS A 276 -32.35 -3.94 7.71
CA LYS A 276 -32.66 -4.75 6.52
C LYS A 276 -31.42 -5.05 5.68
N ILE A 277 -30.53 -4.08 5.46
CA ILE A 277 -29.30 -4.29 4.67
C ILE A 277 -28.28 -5.15 5.44
N PHE A 278 -28.16 -4.99 6.75
CA PHE A 278 -27.24 -5.76 7.59
C PHE A 278 -27.62 -7.25 7.65
N ILE A 279 -28.90 -7.55 7.94
CA ILE A 279 -29.42 -8.92 8.02
C ILE A 279 -29.39 -9.61 6.64
N HIS A 280 -29.59 -8.86 5.54
CA HIS A 280 -29.56 -9.39 4.19
C HIS A 280 -28.12 -9.57 3.64
N ARG A 281 -27.18 -8.69 3.98
CA ARG A 281 -25.77 -8.79 3.56
C ARG A 281 -25.00 -9.90 4.25
N ILE A 282 -25.28 -10.16 5.53
CA ILE A 282 -24.65 -11.26 6.27
C ILE A 282 -25.13 -12.60 5.70
N ASN A 283 -26.43 -12.77 5.42
CA ASN A 283 -26.94 -14.05 4.96
C ASN A 283 -26.72 -14.33 3.47
N PHE A 284 -26.83 -13.34 2.58
CA PHE A 284 -26.80 -13.62 1.13
C PHE A 284 -25.39 -13.89 0.60
N ILE A 285 -24.39 -13.09 1.00
CA ILE A 285 -23.01 -13.26 0.54
C ILE A 285 -22.37 -14.48 1.21
N GLN A 286 -22.68 -14.75 2.49
CA GLN A 286 -22.27 -15.99 3.14
C GLN A 286 -22.93 -17.20 2.49
N ARG A 287 -24.21 -17.13 2.11
CA ARG A 287 -24.89 -18.22 1.38
C ARG A 287 -24.32 -18.43 -0.02
N ILE A 288 -23.97 -17.38 -0.75
CA ILE A 288 -23.32 -17.51 -2.06
C ILE A 288 -21.90 -18.09 -1.91
N PHE A 289 -21.14 -17.62 -0.92
CA PHE A 289 -19.81 -18.17 -0.63
C PHE A 289 -19.91 -19.63 -0.19
N PHE A 290 -20.81 -19.96 0.73
CA PHE A 290 -21.06 -21.34 1.17
C PHE A 290 -21.56 -22.20 0.02
N ALA A 291 -22.49 -21.69 -0.81
CA ALA A 291 -22.99 -22.39 -2.01
C ALA A 291 -21.88 -22.63 -3.03
N PHE A 292 -21.06 -21.63 -3.32
CA PHE A 292 -19.91 -21.71 -4.22
C PHE A 292 -18.85 -22.68 -3.69
N MET A 293 -18.56 -22.63 -2.38
CA MET A 293 -17.64 -23.55 -1.73
C MET A 293 -18.21 -24.97 -1.66
N THR A 294 -19.51 -25.15 -1.39
CA THR A 294 -20.18 -26.46 -1.43
C THR A 294 -20.30 -27.01 -2.85
N MET A 295 -20.44 -26.15 -3.86
CA MET A 295 -20.40 -26.55 -5.26
C MET A 295 -19.00 -27.07 -5.59
N ILE A 296 -17.95 -26.33 -5.27
CA ILE A 296 -16.55 -26.78 -5.43
C ILE A 296 -16.29 -28.07 -4.65
N VAL A 297 -16.77 -28.19 -3.41
CA VAL A 297 -16.62 -29.40 -2.59
C VAL A 297 -17.36 -30.59 -3.20
N LYS A 298 -18.61 -30.43 -3.65
CA LYS A 298 -19.40 -31.49 -4.31
C LYS A 298 -18.85 -31.89 -5.67
N THR A 299 -18.24 -30.97 -6.42
CA THR A 299 -17.65 -31.24 -7.73
C THR A 299 -16.27 -31.90 -7.62
N VAL A 300 -15.56 -31.71 -6.51
CA VAL A 300 -14.16 -32.14 -6.37
C VAL A 300 -13.97 -33.32 -5.40
N TYR A 301 -14.89 -33.60 -4.45
CA TYR A 301 -14.76 -34.74 -3.54
C TYR A 301 -16.09 -35.48 -3.24
N GLY A 302 -16.15 -36.74 -3.67
CA GLY A 302 -16.69 -37.84 -2.87
C GLY A 302 -15.76 -38.12 -1.67
N PRO A 303 -16.17 -38.93 -0.68
CA PRO A 303 -15.58 -38.88 0.66
C PRO A 303 -14.19 -39.49 0.68
N THR A 304 -13.22 -38.88 1.38
CA THR A 304 -12.45 -39.56 2.45
C THR A 304 -11.33 -38.72 3.09
N THR A 305 -11.23 -38.99 4.40
CA THR A 305 -10.12 -39.08 5.38
C THR A 305 -9.11 -37.95 5.60
N ASP A 306 -9.05 -37.61 6.90
CA ASP A 306 -8.13 -36.75 7.61
C ASP A 306 -6.65 -37.08 7.38
N ASN A 307 -5.91 -36.12 6.84
CA ASN A 307 -4.53 -35.87 7.22
C ASN A 307 -4.27 -34.37 7.12
N GLU A 308 -3.90 -33.77 8.25
CA GLU A 308 -3.82 -32.34 8.45
C GLU A 308 -2.54 -31.72 7.84
N GLU A 309 -2.70 -30.84 6.85
CA GLU A 309 -1.61 -29.96 6.41
C GLU A 309 -2.02 -28.47 6.38
N VAL A 310 -1.19 -27.63 7.00
CA VAL A 310 -1.32 -26.16 7.09
C VAL A 310 -0.62 -25.49 5.90
N PRO A 311 -1.14 -24.38 5.31
CA PRO A 311 -0.45 -23.66 4.24
C PRO A 311 0.92 -23.10 4.68
N GLN A 312 1.95 -23.32 3.85
CA GLN A 312 3.32 -22.82 4.09
C GLN A 312 3.48 -21.36 3.63
N PHE A 313 4.07 -20.53 4.51
CA PHE A 313 4.53 -19.19 4.16
C PHE A 313 6.02 -19.27 3.81
N ASN A 314 6.35 -19.25 2.52
CA ASN A 314 7.75 -19.19 2.12
C ASN A 314 8.23 -17.74 2.23
N VAL A 315 9.16 -17.49 3.16
CA VAL A 315 10.00 -16.30 3.15
C VAL A 315 11.00 -16.53 2.02
N LEU A 316 11.10 -15.60 1.07
CA LEU A 316 12.22 -15.61 0.12
C LEU A 316 13.49 -15.37 0.95
N SER A 317 14.29 -16.41 1.18
CA SER A 317 15.58 -16.30 1.85
C SER A 317 16.51 -15.45 1.00
N SER A 318 16.86 -14.26 1.47
CA SER A 318 18.06 -13.57 1.00
C SER A 318 19.25 -14.18 1.72
N GLN A 319 20.07 -14.94 0.99
CA GLN A 319 21.49 -15.06 1.36
C GLN A 319 22.11 -13.70 1.05
N ASP A 320 21.94 -12.75 1.97
CA ASP A 320 22.89 -11.69 2.26
C ASP A 320 22.37 -10.84 3.42
N ASN A 321 23.27 -10.59 4.36
CA ASN A 321 23.03 -9.82 5.57
C ASN A 321 22.77 -8.34 5.24
N GLN A 322 21.87 -7.70 6.00
CA GLN A 322 21.66 -6.25 6.16
C GLN A 322 20.63 -5.46 5.30
N GLU A 323 19.88 -6.04 4.37
CA GLU A 323 18.87 -5.23 3.66
C GLU A 323 17.52 -5.15 4.40
N LYS A 324 17.24 -3.99 4.99
CA LYS A 324 15.98 -3.57 5.67
C LYS A 324 14.78 -3.45 4.71
N ALA A 325 14.59 -4.38 3.78
CA ALA A 325 13.35 -4.45 3.04
C ALA A 325 12.26 -5.08 3.92
N ALA A 326 11.04 -4.54 3.85
CA ALA A 326 9.93 -4.98 4.69
C ALA A 326 9.65 -6.49 4.57
N VAL A 327 9.89 -7.23 5.65
CA VAL A 327 9.67 -8.70 5.75
C VAL A 327 8.24 -9.12 5.36
N ASN A 328 7.26 -8.21 5.49
CA ASN A 328 5.87 -8.47 5.11
C ASN A 328 5.64 -8.51 3.59
N ASP A 329 6.40 -7.75 2.78
CA ASP A 329 6.26 -7.76 1.33
C ASP A 329 6.95 -8.97 0.67
N GLN A 330 7.73 -9.72 1.44
CA GLN A 330 8.46 -10.92 1.02
C GLN A 330 7.60 -12.21 1.01
N ARG A 331 6.37 -12.16 1.55
CA ARG A 331 5.57 -13.38 1.76
C ARG A 331 4.79 -13.79 0.54
N ARG A 332 5.19 -14.90 -0.07
CA ARG A 332 4.39 -15.57 -1.10
C ARG A 332 3.43 -16.54 -0.44
N ILE A 333 2.17 -16.47 -0.85
CA ILE A 333 1.15 -17.43 -0.43
C ILE A 333 1.03 -18.44 -1.58
N THR A 334 1.32 -19.70 -1.29
CA THR A 334 1.18 -20.81 -2.23
C THR A 334 0.34 -21.90 -1.57
N PHE A 335 -0.58 -22.47 -2.33
CA PHE A 335 -1.44 -23.56 -1.86
C PHE A 335 -0.91 -24.88 -2.40
N LYS A 336 -0.69 -25.85 -1.52
CA LYS A 336 -0.25 -27.21 -1.89
C LYS A 336 -1.43 -28.08 -2.34
N SER A 337 -2.62 -27.75 -1.86
CA SER A 337 -3.85 -28.48 -2.16
C SER A 337 -5.06 -27.54 -2.11
N ILE A 338 -6.17 -27.96 -2.71
CA ILE A 338 -7.45 -27.25 -2.60
C ILE A 338 -7.88 -27.11 -1.15
N TRP A 339 -7.64 -28.12 -0.31
CA TRP A 339 -7.93 -28.09 1.12
C TRP A 339 -7.12 -27.02 1.86
N SER A 340 -5.82 -26.88 1.57
CA SER A 340 -4.99 -25.81 2.15
C SER A 340 -5.50 -24.41 1.76
N MET A 341 -6.05 -24.27 0.56
CA MET A 341 -6.67 -23.04 0.07
C MET A 341 -7.99 -22.75 0.78
N ILE A 342 -8.86 -23.76 0.92
CA ILE A 342 -10.12 -23.63 1.66
C ILE A 342 -9.85 -23.22 3.11
N LYS A 343 -8.96 -23.94 3.81
CA LYS A 343 -8.56 -23.63 5.21
C LYS A 343 -8.03 -22.20 5.34
N PHE A 344 -7.21 -21.75 4.38
CA PHE A 344 -6.72 -20.38 4.34
C PHE A 344 -7.86 -19.37 4.27
N PHE A 345 -8.79 -19.54 3.32
CA PHE A 345 -9.90 -18.59 3.17
C PHE A 345 -10.82 -18.60 4.37
N VAL A 346 -11.16 -19.76 4.95
CA VAL A 346 -11.95 -19.85 6.18
C VAL A 346 -11.28 -19.05 7.30
N LYS A 347 -10.00 -19.31 7.56
CA LYS A 347 -9.24 -18.63 8.63
C LYS A 347 -9.22 -17.10 8.45
N TYR A 348 -8.84 -16.62 7.28
CA TYR A 348 -8.69 -15.18 7.05
C TYR A 348 -10.02 -14.45 6.84
N TYR A 349 -11.06 -15.16 6.41
CA TYR A 349 -12.41 -14.63 6.39
C TYR A 349 -12.96 -14.45 7.82
N CYS A 350 -12.67 -15.38 8.74
CA CYS A 350 -12.94 -15.16 10.17
C CYS A 350 -12.22 -13.93 10.71
N HIS A 351 -10.94 -13.73 10.35
CA HIS A 351 -10.23 -12.50 10.72
C HIS A 351 -10.89 -11.25 10.12
N LEU A 352 -11.32 -11.29 8.86
CA LEU A 352 -12.02 -10.18 8.21
C LEU A 352 -13.31 -9.80 8.96
N LEU A 353 -14.11 -10.79 9.37
CA LEU A 353 -15.39 -10.55 10.04
C LEU A 353 -15.25 -10.15 11.51
N PHE A 354 -14.34 -10.77 12.25
CA PHE A 354 -14.31 -10.65 13.71
C PHE A 354 -13.07 -9.91 14.23
N THR A 355 -11.92 -10.03 13.58
CA THR A 355 -10.68 -9.41 14.07
C THR A 355 -10.51 -7.99 13.54
N ILE A 356 -10.71 -7.76 12.23
CA ILE A 356 -10.49 -6.45 11.61
C ILE A 356 -11.36 -5.34 12.23
N PRO A 357 -12.66 -5.56 12.56
CA PRO A 357 -13.43 -4.58 13.31
C PRO A 357 -12.83 -4.19 14.66
N ASN A 358 -12.26 -5.15 15.39
CA ASN A 358 -11.61 -4.89 16.67
C ASN A 358 -10.29 -4.13 16.49
N GLN A 359 -9.53 -4.42 15.42
CA GLN A 359 -8.33 -3.66 15.07
C GLN A 359 -8.69 -2.21 14.71
N ALA A 360 -9.74 -2.01 13.92
CA ALA A 360 -10.23 -0.67 13.57
C ALA A 360 -10.77 0.10 14.79
N ALA A 361 -11.46 -0.58 15.72
CA ALA A 361 -11.91 0.03 16.97
C ALA A 361 -10.72 0.47 17.84
N TYR A 362 -9.67 -0.34 17.90
CA TYR A 362 -8.42 0.03 18.57
C TYR A 362 -7.76 1.27 17.93
N LEU A 363 -7.73 1.37 16.60
CA LEU A 363 -7.20 2.56 15.90
C LEU A 363 -7.95 3.84 16.28
N ASN A 364 -9.28 3.76 16.41
CA ASN A 364 -10.17 4.89 16.66
C ASN A 364 -10.46 5.14 18.16
N ARG A 365 -9.77 4.45 19.07
CA ARG A 365 -9.96 4.65 20.51
C ARG A 365 -9.50 6.07 20.87
N LYS A 366 -10.42 6.91 21.35
CA LYS A 366 -10.06 8.21 21.96
C LYS A 366 -9.17 7.91 23.18
N ARG A 367 -8.03 8.59 23.25
CA ARG A 367 -7.21 8.61 24.45
C ARG A 367 -7.76 9.62 25.44
#